data_AF-A0A1X7U4U2-F1
#
_entry.id   AF-A0A1X7U4U2-F1
#
_cell.length_a   1.000
_cell.length_b   1.000
_cell.length_c   1.000
_cell.angle_alpha   90.00
_cell.angle_beta   90.00
_cell.angle_gamma   90.00
#
_symmetry.space_group_name_H-M   'P 1'
#
loop_
_entity.id
_entity.type
_entity.pdbx_description
1 polymer ?
#
loop_
_entity_poly.entity_id
_entity_poly.type
_entity_poly.pdbx_seq_one_letter_code
_entity_poly.pdbx_strand_id
1 'polypeptide(L)'
;MRVPDTISHEYIKCGDDNKVDVLVSHFNKVKRERGEGRALVFIHRNSSINQFMSELAQKDIKHRALYKEVMNINKYKSFLRKFKNGDIEMVVGTEETVCGLDFSFVGTLYLTKVPRNGVEYLHLAGRVGRMGREGEVVVLIGGEKQDRDAGRLERMYKKNDITKIKNTNNNNNG
;
A
#
# COMPACT_ATOMS: atom_id res chain seq x y z
N MET A 1 13.03 14.63 7.07
CA MET A 1 12.72 13.19 7.26
C MET A 1 13.11 12.48 5.96
N ARG A 2 13.85 11.37 6.01
CA ARG A 2 14.29 10.62 4.82
C ARG A 2 13.76 9.18 4.93
N VAL A 3 13.33 8.59 3.83
CA VAL A 3 12.95 7.17 3.79
C VAL A 3 14.22 6.32 3.85
N PRO A 4 14.26 5.23 4.63
CA PRO A 4 15.37 4.28 4.56
C PRO A 4 15.57 3.75 3.13
N ASP A 5 16.82 3.55 2.72
CA ASP A 5 17.17 2.99 1.39
C ASP A 5 16.69 1.53 1.22
N THR A 6 16.21 0.89 2.30
CA THR A 6 15.58 -0.44 2.27
C THR A 6 14.18 -0.44 1.65
N ILE A 7 13.56 0.73 1.44
CA ILE A 7 12.21 0.86 0.89
C ILE A 7 12.30 1.16 -0.61
N SER A 8 11.68 0.30 -1.43
CA SER A 8 11.49 0.56 -2.85
C SER A 8 10.19 1.32 -3.11
N HIS A 9 10.15 2.06 -4.21
CA HIS A 9 9.04 2.93 -4.57
C HIS A 9 8.58 2.65 -5.99
N GLU A 10 7.29 2.46 -6.21
CA GLU A 10 6.71 2.17 -7.52
C GLU A 10 5.39 2.92 -7.67
N TYR A 11 5.01 3.21 -8.90
CA TYR A 11 3.62 3.53 -9.22
C TYR A 11 3.14 2.64 -10.35
N ILE A 12 1.88 2.23 -10.30
CA ILE A 12 1.28 1.36 -11.31
C ILE A 12 0.07 2.09 -11.89
N LYS A 13 0.05 2.21 -13.21
CA LYS A 13 -1.10 2.74 -13.96
C LYS A 13 -2.19 1.69 -14.04
N CYS A 14 -3.42 2.10 -13.76
CA CYS A 14 -4.60 1.23 -13.78
C CYS A 14 -5.85 2.01 -14.22
N GLY A 15 -6.91 1.31 -14.61
CA GLY A 15 -8.25 1.89 -14.68
C GLY A 15 -8.74 2.26 -13.27
N ASP A 16 -9.74 3.13 -13.17
CA ASP A 16 -10.34 3.45 -11.87
C ASP A 16 -11.19 2.29 -11.33
N ASP A 17 -11.71 1.46 -12.23
CA ASP A 17 -12.54 0.28 -11.98
C ASP A 17 -11.73 -1.00 -11.67
N ASN A 18 -10.46 -1.07 -12.08
CA ASN A 18 -9.63 -2.27 -11.91
C ASN A 18 -8.48 -2.12 -10.89
N LYS A 19 -8.53 -1.09 -10.04
CA LYS A 19 -7.51 -0.85 -8.98
C LYS A 19 -7.30 -2.07 -8.09
N VAL A 20 -8.38 -2.75 -7.67
CA VAL A 20 -8.26 -3.95 -6.82
C VAL A 20 -7.61 -5.09 -7.57
N ASP A 21 -7.95 -5.32 -8.84
CA ASP A 21 -7.35 -6.37 -9.67
C ASP A 21 -5.84 -6.18 -9.83
N VAL A 22 -5.42 -4.95 -10.14
CA VAL A 22 -4.00 -4.59 -10.29
C VAL A 22 -3.26 -4.75 -8.96
N LEU A 23 -3.87 -4.28 -7.86
CA LEU A 23 -3.30 -4.43 -6.52
C LEU A 23 -3.08 -5.89 -6.17
N VAL A 24 -4.11 -6.72 -6.33
CA VAL A 24 -4.07 -8.16 -6.00
C VAL A 24 -3.06 -8.89 -6.88
N SER A 25 -3.01 -8.57 -8.18
CA SER A 25 -2.04 -9.16 -9.11
C SER A 25 -0.61 -8.83 -8.69
N HIS A 26 -0.33 -7.57 -8.35
CA HIS A 26 0.96 -7.15 -7.83
C HIS A 26 1.29 -7.84 -6.50
N PHE A 27 0.32 -7.88 -5.57
CA PHE A 27 0.50 -8.48 -4.25
C PHE A 27 0.87 -9.97 -4.35
N ASN A 28 0.15 -10.71 -5.19
CA ASN A 28 0.40 -12.13 -5.42
C ASN A 28 1.77 -12.36 -6.06
N LYS A 29 2.21 -11.49 -6.98
CA LYS A 29 3.57 -11.55 -7.54
C LYS A 29 4.63 -11.37 -6.45
N VAL A 30 4.54 -10.29 -5.66
CA VAL A 30 5.49 -10.01 -4.56
C VAL A 30 5.50 -11.13 -3.52
N LYS A 31 4.31 -11.64 -3.15
CA LYS A 31 4.17 -12.74 -2.20
C LYS A 31 4.87 -14.02 -2.68
N ARG A 32 4.77 -14.35 -3.98
CA ARG A 32 5.49 -15.50 -4.57
C ARG A 32 7.00 -15.31 -4.55
N GLU A 33 7.47 -14.10 -4.92
CA GLU A 33 8.91 -13.78 -4.97
C GLU A 33 9.56 -13.78 -3.59
N ARG A 34 8.86 -13.29 -2.56
CA ARG A 34 9.38 -13.17 -1.19
C ARG A 34 9.06 -14.36 -0.29
N GLY A 35 8.20 -15.29 -0.73
CA GLY A 35 7.70 -16.41 0.08
C GLY A 35 6.71 -16.02 1.19
N GLU A 36 6.59 -14.73 1.53
CA GLU A 36 5.59 -14.18 2.42
C GLU A 36 5.04 -12.84 1.89
N GLY A 37 3.80 -12.50 2.27
CA GLY A 37 3.13 -11.30 1.80
C GLY A 37 2.21 -10.72 2.85
N ARG A 38 2.50 -9.49 3.29
CA ARG A 38 1.62 -8.68 4.13
C ARG A 38 1.56 -7.29 3.56
N ALA A 39 0.34 -6.80 3.36
CA ALA A 39 0.09 -5.51 2.74
C ALA A 39 -0.75 -4.61 3.64
N LEU A 40 -0.39 -3.33 3.66
CA LEU A 40 -1.24 -2.27 4.16
C LEU A 40 -1.77 -1.49 2.96
N VAL A 41 -3.06 -1.19 2.94
CA VAL A 41 -3.72 -0.48 1.85
C VAL A 41 -4.40 0.76 2.39
N PHE A 42 -3.97 1.91 1.90
CA PHE A 42 -4.63 3.18 2.17
C PHE A 42 -5.55 3.57 1.04
N ILE A 43 -6.84 3.53 1.35
CA ILE A 43 -7.88 4.01 0.47
C ILE A 43 -8.13 5.50 0.73
N HIS A 44 -8.51 6.22 -0.32
CA HIS A 44 -8.93 7.61 -0.19
C HIS A 44 -10.25 7.71 0.61
N ARG A 45 -10.42 8.74 1.44
CA ARG A 45 -11.61 8.92 2.30
C ARG A 45 -12.96 8.96 1.57
N ASN A 46 -12.95 9.34 0.29
CA ASN A 46 -14.16 9.39 -0.54
C ASN A 46 -14.47 8.03 -1.20
N SER A 47 -13.60 7.04 -1.06
CA SER A 47 -13.80 5.69 -1.62
C SER A 47 -14.59 4.83 -0.65
N SER A 48 -15.45 3.95 -1.17
CA SER A 48 -16.21 3.01 -0.35
C SER A 48 -15.30 1.89 0.16
N ILE A 49 -15.00 1.91 1.46
CA ILE A 49 -14.26 0.81 2.10
C ILE A 49 -15.01 -0.52 1.97
N ASN A 50 -16.35 -0.51 2.08
CA ASN A 50 -17.15 -1.72 1.98
C ASN A 50 -17.07 -2.35 0.59
N GLN A 51 -17.07 -1.52 -0.46
CA GLN A 51 -16.90 -2.00 -1.83
C GLN A 51 -15.50 -2.62 -2.00
N PHE A 52 -14.45 -1.91 -1.58
CA PHE A 52 -13.08 -2.39 -1.69
C PHE A 52 -12.87 -3.73 -0.96
N MET A 53 -13.46 -3.88 0.23
CA MET A 53 -13.44 -5.12 1.00
C MET A 53 -14.20 -6.25 0.27
N SER A 54 -15.35 -5.96 -0.32
CA SER A 54 -16.11 -6.93 -1.12
C SER A 54 -15.31 -7.42 -2.32
N GLU A 55 -14.66 -6.52 -3.04
CA GLU A 55 -13.81 -6.86 -4.19
C GLU A 55 -12.61 -7.72 -3.76
N LEU A 56 -11.94 -7.40 -2.64
CA LEU A 56 -10.87 -8.25 -2.10
C LEU A 56 -11.38 -9.64 -1.69
N ALA A 57 -12.60 -9.74 -1.15
CA ALA A 57 -13.21 -11.02 -0.79
C ALA A 57 -13.43 -11.90 -2.02
N GLN A 58 -13.88 -11.32 -3.13
CA GLN A 58 -14.07 -12.02 -4.42
C GLN A 58 -12.76 -12.50 -5.03
N LYS A 59 -11.60 -11.98 -4.58
CA LYS A 59 -10.27 -12.40 -5.01
C LYS A 59 -9.56 -13.31 -4.00
N ASP A 60 -10.30 -13.85 -3.03
CA ASP A 60 -9.81 -14.78 -2.00
C ASP A 60 -8.65 -14.23 -1.14
N ILE A 61 -8.54 -12.91 -1.01
CA ILE A 61 -7.52 -12.30 -0.14
C ILE A 61 -8.00 -12.32 1.31
N LYS A 62 -7.16 -12.77 2.24
CA LYS A 62 -7.48 -12.69 3.67
C LYS A 62 -7.30 -11.27 4.17
N HIS A 63 -8.39 -10.51 4.30
CA HIS A 63 -8.30 -9.07 4.53
C HIS A 63 -9.14 -8.57 5.71
N ARG A 64 -8.77 -7.42 6.29
CA ARG A 64 -9.51 -6.75 7.38
C ARG A 64 -9.48 -5.24 7.24
N ALA A 65 -10.57 -4.59 7.66
CA ALA A 65 -10.65 -3.15 7.73
C ALA A 65 -10.16 -2.65 9.10
N LEU A 66 -9.16 -1.78 9.12
CA LEU A 66 -8.47 -1.38 10.36
C LEU A 66 -9.39 -0.72 11.38
N TYR A 67 -10.32 0.14 10.93
CA TYR A 67 -11.24 0.86 11.83
C TYR A 67 -12.13 -0.10 12.65
N LYS A 68 -12.34 -1.34 12.20
CA LYS A 68 -13.11 -2.35 12.94
C LYS A 68 -12.31 -3.00 14.07
N GLU A 69 -10.99 -2.96 13.99
CA GLU A 69 -10.07 -3.70 14.87
C GLU A 69 -9.48 -2.82 15.97
N VAL A 70 -9.38 -1.50 15.72
CA VAL A 70 -8.81 -0.52 16.67
C VAL A 70 -9.78 -0.06 17.76
N MET A 71 -11.03 -0.54 17.75
CA MET A 71 -12.07 -0.12 18.71
C MET A 71 -11.79 -0.54 20.16
N ASN A 72 -10.99 -1.59 20.39
CA ASN A 72 -10.64 -2.06 21.73
C ASN A 72 -9.24 -2.69 21.71
N ILE A 73 -8.44 -2.44 22.74
CA ILE A 73 -7.06 -2.93 22.86
C ILE A 73 -6.91 -4.45 22.72
N ASN A 74 -7.86 -5.25 23.23
CA ASN A 74 -7.84 -6.70 23.13
C ASN A 74 -8.11 -7.17 21.70
N LYS A 75 -9.06 -6.52 21.00
CA LYS A 75 -9.33 -6.78 19.58
C LYS A 75 -8.10 -6.43 18.75
N TYR A 76 -7.52 -5.27 18.99
CA TYR A 76 -6.31 -4.82 18.30
C TYR A 76 -5.12 -5.78 18.50
N LYS A 77 -4.84 -6.22 19.74
CA LYS A 77 -3.79 -7.22 20.01
C LYS A 77 -4.04 -8.54 19.28
N SER A 78 -5.29 -9.01 19.27
CA SER A 78 -5.67 -10.25 18.56
C SER A 78 -5.52 -10.12 17.05
N PHE A 79 -5.99 -9.00 16.49
CA PHE A 79 -5.81 -8.63 15.09
C PHE A 79 -4.34 -8.57 14.70
N LEU A 80 -3.50 -7.87 15.47
CA LEU A 80 -2.07 -7.78 15.19
C LEU A 80 -1.40 -9.15 15.19
N ARG A 81 -1.76 -10.03 16.13
CA ARG A 81 -1.24 -11.40 16.17
C ARG A 81 -1.62 -12.16 14.89
N LYS A 82 -2.89 -12.11 14.49
CA LYS A 82 -3.38 -12.72 13.23
C LYS A 82 -2.66 -12.16 12.01
N PHE A 83 -2.43 -10.85 11.97
CA PHE A 83 -1.72 -10.21 10.86
C PHE A 83 -0.25 -10.62 10.80
N LYS A 84 0.44 -10.64 11.95
CA LYS A 84 1.83 -11.14 12.03
C LYS A 84 1.93 -12.61 11.64
N ASN A 85 0.96 -13.44 12.00
CA ASN A 85 0.95 -14.87 11.68
C ASN A 85 0.54 -15.18 10.22
N GLY A 86 0.04 -14.20 9.46
CA GLY A 86 -0.40 -14.41 8.08
C GLY A 86 -1.85 -14.91 7.93
N ASP A 87 -2.61 -14.97 9.03
CA ASP A 87 -4.06 -15.22 8.99
C ASP A 87 -4.81 -14.06 8.32
N ILE A 88 -4.20 -12.88 8.34
CA ILE A 88 -4.58 -11.71 7.58
C ILE A 88 -3.39 -11.39 6.68
N GLU A 89 -3.65 -11.18 5.41
CA GLU A 89 -2.67 -10.82 4.39
C GLU A 89 -2.72 -9.33 4.09
N MET A 90 -3.91 -8.74 4.18
CA MET A 90 -4.14 -7.34 3.79
C MET A 90 -4.96 -6.57 4.82
N VAL A 91 -4.49 -5.39 5.16
CA VAL A 91 -5.19 -4.47 6.06
C VAL A 91 -5.57 -3.23 5.28
N VAL A 92 -6.85 -2.89 5.28
CA VAL A 92 -7.39 -1.74 4.54
C VAL A 92 -7.79 -0.65 5.53
N GLY A 93 -7.37 0.58 5.29
CA GLY A 93 -7.72 1.72 6.14
C GLY A 93 -7.49 3.06 5.46
N THR A 94 -7.60 4.12 6.24
CA THR A 94 -7.17 5.48 5.87
C THR A 94 -5.93 5.84 6.68
N GLU A 95 -5.17 6.85 6.24
CA GLU A 95 -4.04 7.39 7.00
C GLU A 95 -4.41 7.72 8.46
N GLU A 96 -5.56 8.36 8.66
CA GLU A 96 -6.07 8.75 9.97
C GLU A 96 -6.27 7.55 10.91
N THR A 97 -6.67 6.40 10.36
CA THR A 97 -6.93 5.19 11.16
C THR A 97 -5.63 4.54 11.67
N VAL A 98 -4.50 4.84 11.04
CA VAL A 98 -3.21 4.14 11.21
C VAL A 98 -2.27 4.94 12.12
N CYS A 99 -2.58 6.20 12.39
CA CYS A 99 -1.71 7.07 13.18
C CYS A 99 -1.42 6.45 14.57
N GLY A 100 -0.15 6.38 14.95
CA GLY A 100 0.31 5.78 16.20
C GLY A 100 0.41 4.25 16.22
N LEU A 101 0.05 3.55 15.14
CA LEU A 101 0.15 2.09 15.04
C LEU A 101 1.46 1.66 14.37
N ASP A 102 2.03 0.56 14.86
CA ASP A 102 3.27 -0.02 14.34
C ASP A 102 3.00 -1.16 13.36
N PHE A 103 3.31 -0.89 12.09
CA PHE A 103 3.21 -1.82 10.97
C PHE A 103 4.58 -2.16 10.37
N SER A 104 5.67 -2.01 11.13
CA SER A 104 7.04 -2.27 10.72
C SER A 104 7.30 -3.65 10.08
N PHE A 105 6.49 -4.65 10.43
CA PHE A 105 6.56 -6.02 9.89
C PHE A 105 5.87 -6.19 8.52
N VAL A 106 5.21 -5.15 8.00
CA VAL A 106 4.51 -5.15 6.72
C VAL A 106 5.51 -4.86 5.59
N GLY A 107 5.47 -5.69 4.53
CA GLY A 107 6.42 -5.64 3.42
C GLY A 107 6.00 -4.73 2.26
N THR A 108 4.70 -4.42 2.15
CA THR A 108 4.17 -3.60 1.06
C THR A 108 3.09 -2.64 1.55
N LEU A 109 3.19 -1.37 1.16
CA LEU A 109 2.17 -0.35 1.32
C LEU A 109 1.59 0.01 -0.04
N TYR A 110 0.27 -0.09 -0.17
CA TYR A 110 -0.45 0.40 -1.35
C TYR A 110 -1.18 1.71 -1.02
N LEU A 111 -0.99 2.70 -1.88
CA LEU A 111 -1.72 3.96 -1.85
C LEU A 111 -2.65 3.99 -3.05
N THR A 112 -3.97 4.09 -2.86
CA THR A 112 -4.91 4.12 -4.01
C THR A 112 -4.97 5.46 -4.73
N LYS A 113 -4.23 6.45 -4.22
CA LYS A 113 -4.12 7.82 -4.73
C LYS A 113 -2.75 8.42 -4.43
N VAL A 114 -2.32 9.35 -5.28
CA VAL A 114 -1.10 10.15 -5.07
C VAL A 114 -1.22 11.02 -3.81
N PRO A 115 -0.23 10.97 -2.89
CA PRO A 115 -0.17 11.86 -1.72
C PRO A 115 -0.13 13.34 -2.11
N ARG A 116 -0.57 14.22 -1.20
CA ARG A 116 -0.67 15.67 -1.50
C ARG A 116 0.70 16.32 -1.63
N ASN A 117 1.69 15.85 -0.89
CA ASN A 117 3.04 16.39 -0.92
C ASN A 117 4.06 15.33 -0.47
N GLY A 118 5.35 15.68 -0.55
CA GLY A 118 6.43 14.81 -0.13
C GLY A 118 6.41 14.47 1.36
N VAL A 119 6.03 15.39 2.23
CA VAL A 119 5.98 15.16 3.69
C VAL A 119 4.97 14.06 4.02
N GLU A 120 3.77 14.13 3.46
CA GLU A 120 2.75 13.09 3.59
C GLU A 120 3.27 11.75 3.04
N TYR A 121 3.86 11.75 1.84
CA TYR A 121 4.46 10.53 1.27
C TYR A 121 5.49 9.90 2.21
N LEU A 122 6.41 10.69 2.77
CA LEU A 122 7.46 10.22 3.67
C LEU A 122 6.88 9.66 4.98
N HIS A 123 5.82 10.27 5.52
CA HIS A 123 5.11 9.77 6.71
C HIS A 123 4.46 8.41 6.47
N LEU A 124 3.84 8.23 5.29
CA LEU A 124 3.20 6.97 4.91
C LEU A 124 4.24 5.89 4.63
N ALA A 125 5.27 6.20 3.84
CA ALA A 125 6.37 5.29 3.51
C ALA A 125 7.10 4.79 4.77
N GLY A 126 7.23 5.63 5.80
CA GLY A 126 7.81 5.25 7.09
C GLY A 126 7.04 4.19 7.89
N ARG A 127 5.90 3.69 7.40
CA ARG A 127 5.11 2.62 8.04
C ARG A 127 5.54 1.21 7.65
N VAL A 128 6.35 1.04 6.61
CA VAL A 128 6.86 -0.25 6.14
C VAL A 128 8.39 -0.32 6.21
N GLY A 129 8.98 -1.51 6.06
CA GLY A 129 10.43 -1.68 5.86
C GLY A 129 11.33 -1.20 7.02
N ARG A 130 10.85 -1.23 8.26
CA ARG A 130 11.64 -0.87 9.45
C ARG A 130 12.37 -2.08 10.04
N MET A 131 13.43 -1.83 10.79
CA MET A 131 14.29 -2.85 11.44
C MET A 131 15.05 -3.75 10.44
N GLY A 132 15.59 -3.17 9.36
CA GLY A 132 16.44 -3.88 8.40
C GLY A 132 15.69 -4.76 7.39
N ARG A 133 14.35 -4.74 7.39
CA ARG A 133 13.53 -5.44 6.41
C ARG A 133 13.37 -4.61 5.14
N GLU A 134 13.34 -5.28 3.99
CA GLU A 134 12.94 -4.63 2.75
C GLU A 134 11.45 -4.28 2.80
N GLY A 135 11.13 -3.07 2.33
CA GLY A 135 9.77 -2.58 2.22
C GLY A 135 9.49 -2.07 0.81
N GLU A 136 8.23 -1.91 0.48
CA GLU A 136 7.83 -1.32 -0.79
C GLU A 136 6.61 -0.42 -0.62
N VAL A 137 6.61 0.71 -1.32
CA VAL A 137 5.46 1.61 -1.46
C VAL A 137 5.03 1.62 -2.91
N VAL A 138 3.78 1.21 -3.17
CA VAL A 138 3.16 1.19 -4.49
C VAL A 138 2.03 2.20 -4.54
N VAL A 139 2.08 3.12 -5.49
CA VAL A 139 1.00 4.09 -5.72
C VAL A 139 0.19 3.70 -6.95
N LEU A 140 -1.10 3.39 -6.75
CA LEU A 140 -2.01 3.07 -7.85
C LEU A 140 -2.59 4.37 -8.42
N ILE A 141 -2.19 4.70 -9.65
CA ILE A 141 -2.65 5.89 -10.35
C ILE A 141 -3.60 5.46 -11.47
N GLY A 142 -4.77 6.09 -11.56
CA GLY A 142 -5.76 5.67 -12.54
C GLY A 142 -6.63 6.79 -13.07
N GLY A 143 -7.45 6.41 -14.05
CA GLY A 143 -8.31 7.31 -14.80
C GLY A 143 -7.54 8.29 -15.69
N GLU A 144 -8.25 9.31 -16.18
CA GLU A 144 -7.72 10.32 -17.11
C GLU A 144 -6.54 11.13 -16.56
N LYS A 145 -6.35 11.12 -15.23
CA LYS A 145 -5.31 11.90 -14.55
C LYS A 145 -4.01 11.14 -14.37
N GLN A 146 -3.93 9.87 -14.79
CA GLN A 146 -2.79 9.00 -14.53
C GLN A 146 -1.45 9.59 -14.98
N ASP A 147 -1.36 10.24 -16.14
CA ASP A 147 -0.09 10.79 -16.64
C ASP A 147 0.37 12.02 -15.84
N ARG A 148 -0.59 12.88 -15.48
CA ARG A 148 -0.35 14.03 -14.61
C ARG A 148 0.09 13.58 -13.21
N ASP A 149 -0.54 12.54 -12.71
CA ASP A 149 -0.27 11.96 -11.39
C ASP A 149 1.10 11.26 -11.36
N ALA A 150 1.50 10.56 -12.44
CA ALA A 150 2.84 10.03 -12.63
C ALA A 150 3.90 11.15 -12.60
N GLY A 151 3.75 12.19 -13.43
CA GLY A 151 4.67 13.32 -13.45
C GLY A 151 4.72 14.12 -12.13
N ARG A 152 3.68 14.02 -11.29
CA ARG A 152 3.69 14.56 -9.93
C ARG A 152 4.49 13.68 -8.98
N LEU A 153 4.34 12.36 -9.05
CA LEU A 153 5.11 11.41 -8.26
C LEU A 153 6.60 11.48 -8.60
N GLU A 154 6.98 11.51 -9.87
CA GLU A 154 8.37 11.64 -10.30
C GLU A 154 9.03 12.91 -9.73
N ARG A 155 8.34 14.06 -9.84
CA ARG A 155 8.81 15.32 -9.24
C ARG A 155 8.90 15.23 -7.72
N MET A 156 7.96 14.55 -7.09
CA MET A 156 7.97 14.34 -5.64
C MET A 156 9.17 13.48 -5.23
N TYR A 157 9.43 12.37 -5.93
CA TYR A 157 10.56 11.50 -5.66
C TYR A 157 11.88 12.24 -5.79
N LYS A 158 12.06 12.99 -6.89
CA LYS A 158 13.24 13.82 -7.12
C LYS A 158 13.45 14.88 -6.04
N LYS A 159 12.40 15.58 -5.61
CA LYS A 159 12.49 16.66 -4.60
C LYS A 159 12.80 16.14 -3.18
N ASN A 160 12.55 14.86 -2.91
CA ASN A 160 12.73 14.26 -1.58
C ASN A 160 13.84 13.20 -1.57
N ASP A 161 14.72 13.21 -2.58
CA ASP A 161 15.86 12.28 -2.72
C ASP A 161 15.48 10.79 -2.61
N ILE A 162 14.34 10.42 -3.18
CA ILE A 162 13.88 9.03 -3.26
C ILE A 162 14.55 8.37 -4.47
N THR A 163 15.38 7.35 -4.22
CA THR A 163 16.31 6.79 -5.23
C THR A 163 16.00 5.35 -5.66
N LYS A 164 15.44 4.50 -4.78
CA LYS A 164 15.10 3.10 -5.09
C LYS A 164 13.75 2.98 -5.80
N ILE A 165 13.63 3.59 -6.97
CA ILE A 165 12.39 3.59 -7.77
C ILE A 165 12.38 2.37 -8.71
N LYS A 166 11.32 1.58 -8.67
CA LYS A 166 11.06 0.53 -9.67
C LYS A 166 10.31 1.16 -10.84
N ASN A 167 10.88 1.04 -12.05
CA ASN A 167 10.21 1.51 -13.26
C ASN A 167 9.27 0.42 -13.77
N THR A 168 7.96 0.68 -13.72
CA THR A 168 6.98 -0.15 -14.41
C THR A 168 6.99 0.23 -15.89
N ASN A 169 7.88 -0.39 -16.67
CA ASN A 169 7.70 -0.44 -18.12
C ASN A 169 6.43 -1.29 -18.37
N ASN A 170 5.29 -0.64 -18.55
CA ASN A 170 4.11 -1.26 -19.14
C ASN A 170 4.42 -1.56 -20.64
N ASN A 171 5.25 -2.58 -20.88
CA ASN A 171 5.23 -3.33 -22.13
C ASN A 171 4.26 -4.49 -21.94
N ASN A 172 2.96 -4.23 -22.12
CA ASN A 172 2.00 -5.25 -22.53
C ASN A 172 1.34 -4.76 -23.82
N ASN A 173 2.10 -4.83 -24.91
CA ASN A 173 1.53 -5.19 -26.20
C ASN A 173 1.43 -6.72 -26.20
N GLY A 174 0.24 -7.27 -26.40
CA GLY A 174 -0.03 -8.70 -26.48
C GLY A 174 -1.50 -9.00 -26.29
#